data_AF-V5RVV3-F1
#
_entry.id   AF-V5RVV3-F1
#
_cell.length_a   1.000
_cell.length_b   1.000
_cell.length_c   1.000
_cell.angle_alpha   90.00
_cell.angle_beta   90.00
_cell.angle_gamma   90.00
#
_symmetry.space_group_name_H-M   'P 1'
#
loop_
_entity.id
_entity.type
_entity.pdbx_description
1 polymer ?
#
loop_
_entity_poly.entity_id
_entity_poly.type
_entity_poly.pdbx_seq_one_letter_code
_entity_poly.pdbx_strand_id
1 'polypeptide(L)'
;MQKRGFTVVELLIVIVVIAILAAITIVAYNGIQARTRDSVRKQDLAQLAKATKLYAVDNGDYAEAGCGSGGTGSGWLSVDYDTTGAWLSVNGCLMKDGYLSKELRDPSGLGSCTGLTCFAYMKCSGSAGTFYIAHLETLPQTSTDTDGTNCTVYDTSYGMNYVVKVN
;
A
#
# COMPACT_ATOMS: atom_id res chain seq x y z
N MET A 1 1.05 -28.60 57.75
CA MET A 1 0.32 -27.86 56.69
C MET A 1 0.14 -28.78 55.49
N GLN A 2 -1.09 -29.14 55.13
CA GLN A 2 -1.34 -29.94 53.92
C GLN A 2 -1.26 -29.02 52.70
N LYS A 3 -0.32 -29.28 51.79
CA LYS A 3 -0.28 -28.63 50.48
C LYS A 3 -1.44 -29.19 49.64
N ARG A 4 -2.39 -28.32 49.26
CA ARG A 4 -3.41 -28.67 48.26
C ARG A 4 -2.72 -28.73 46.90
N GLY A 5 -2.68 -29.90 46.29
CA GLY A 5 -2.19 -30.09 44.92
C GLY A 5 -3.28 -29.75 43.91
N PHE A 6 -2.90 -29.19 42.77
CA PHE A 6 -3.78 -29.03 41.61
C PHE A 6 -4.24 -30.39 41.09
N THR A 7 -5.50 -30.50 40.72
CA THR A 7 -6.02 -31.69 40.04
C THR A 7 -5.65 -31.67 38.56
N VAL A 8 -5.46 -32.85 37.98
CA VAL A 8 -5.22 -33.00 36.53
C VAL A 8 -6.39 -32.41 35.73
N VAL A 9 -7.61 -32.52 36.25
CA VAL A 9 -8.83 -32.00 35.62
C VAL A 9 -8.81 -30.46 35.59
N GLU A 10 -8.38 -29.80 36.65
CA GLU A 10 -8.24 -28.34 36.67
C GLU A 10 -7.25 -27.85 35.62
N LEU A 11 -6.09 -28.52 35.50
CA LEU A 11 -5.11 -28.15 34.48
C LEU A 11 -5.64 -28.40 33.06
N LEU A 12 -6.38 -29.49 32.85
CA LEU A 12 -6.99 -29.83 31.56
C LEU A 12 -8.02 -28.79 31.11
N ILE A 13 -8.88 -28.33 32.01
CA ILE A 13 -9.87 -27.30 31.66
C ILE A 13 -9.18 -25.99 31.27
N VAL A 14 -8.11 -25.60 31.97
CA VAL A 14 -7.38 -24.35 31.68
C VAL A 14 -6.76 -24.38 30.29
N ILE A 15 -6.09 -25.47 29.89
CA ILE A 15 -5.50 -25.56 28.55
C ILE A 15 -6.56 -25.56 27.46
N VAL A 16 -7.72 -26.17 27.69
CA VAL A 16 -8.84 -26.16 26.74
C VAL A 16 -9.38 -24.74 26.55
N VAL A 17 -9.58 -24.01 27.65
CA VAL A 17 -10.04 -22.62 27.59
C VAL A 17 -9.03 -21.73 26.86
N ILE A 18 -7.72 -21.87 27.16
CA ILE A 18 -6.66 -21.12 26.47
C ILE A 18 -6.65 -21.45 24.98
N ALA A 19 -6.80 -22.72 24.59
CA ALA A 19 -6.83 -23.12 23.17
C ALA A 19 -8.01 -22.49 22.41
N ILE A 20 -9.20 -22.46 23.01
CA ILE A 20 -10.39 -21.84 22.40
C ILE A 20 -10.18 -20.33 22.26
N LEU A 21 -9.73 -19.66 23.32
CA LEU A 21 -9.48 -18.21 23.28
C LEU A 21 -8.39 -17.83 22.27
N ALA A 22 -7.32 -18.62 22.17
CA ALA A 22 -6.25 -18.41 21.20
C ALA A 22 -6.78 -18.52 19.76
N ALA A 23 -7.59 -19.54 19.45
CA ALA A 23 -8.16 -19.72 18.12
C ALA A 23 -9.04 -18.53 17.68
N ILE A 24 -9.95 -18.06 18.55
CA ILE A 24 -10.79 -16.89 18.28
C ILE A 24 -9.93 -15.63 18.08
N THR A 25 -8.92 -15.45 18.93
CA THR A 25 -8.04 -14.27 18.90
C THR A 25 -7.27 -14.19 17.58
N ILE A 26 -6.75 -15.31 17.07
CA ILE A 26 -5.98 -15.34 15.81
C ILE A 26 -6.83 -14.87 14.62
N VAL A 27 -8.06 -15.39 14.49
CA VAL A 27 -8.96 -15.02 13.38
C VAL A 27 -9.34 -13.54 13.45
N ALA A 28 -9.68 -13.05 14.64
CA ALA A 28 -10.01 -11.64 14.85
C ALA A 28 -8.81 -10.72 14.54
N TYR A 29 -7.61 -11.11 14.95
CA TYR A 29 -6.38 -10.34 14.78
C TYR A 29 -6.03 -10.12 13.30
N ASN A 30 -6.17 -11.16 12.45
CA ASN A 30 -5.88 -11.05 11.03
C ASN A 30 -6.77 -10.00 10.32
N GLY A 31 -8.07 -9.99 10.62
CA GLY A 31 -9.00 -9.00 10.04
C GLY A 31 -8.75 -7.56 10.53
N ILE A 32 -8.28 -7.39 11.77
CA ILE A 32 -7.92 -6.07 12.31
C ILE A 32 -6.64 -5.55 11.65
N GLN A 33 -5.63 -6.39 11.46
CA GLN A 33 -4.40 -5.99 10.81
C GLN A 33 -4.63 -5.52 9.36
N ALA A 34 -5.42 -6.26 8.57
CA ALA A 34 -5.74 -5.88 7.20
C ALA A 34 -6.40 -4.48 7.13
N ARG A 35 -7.40 -4.23 7.97
CA ARG A 35 -8.05 -2.90 8.08
C ARG A 35 -7.08 -1.80 8.50
N THR A 36 -6.14 -2.10 9.40
CA THR A 36 -5.13 -1.15 9.86
C THR A 36 -4.19 -0.78 8.72
N ARG A 37 -3.69 -1.77 7.97
CA ARG A 37 -2.84 -1.53 6.79
C ARG A 37 -3.59 -0.74 5.72
N ASP A 38 -4.86 -1.07 5.45
CA ASP A 38 -5.69 -0.33 4.51
C ASP A 38 -5.90 1.13 4.93
N SER A 39 -6.06 1.40 6.23
CA SER A 39 -6.13 2.78 6.73
C SER A 39 -4.84 3.56 6.47
N VAL A 40 -3.68 2.91 6.66
CA VAL A 40 -2.37 3.51 6.35
C VAL A 40 -2.25 3.78 4.85
N ARG A 41 -2.59 2.81 4.00
CA ARG A 41 -2.59 2.97 2.53
C ARG A 41 -3.42 4.17 2.07
N LYS A 42 -4.64 4.30 2.58
CA LYS A 42 -5.52 5.44 2.26
C LYS A 42 -4.90 6.77 2.67
N GLN A 43 -4.32 6.83 3.87
CA GLN A 43 -3.67 8.03 4.38
C GLN A 43 -2.43 8.40 3.54
N ASP A 44 -1.59 7.42 3.22
CA ASP A 44 -0.37 7.61 2.44
C ASP A 44 -0.71 8.11 1.03
N LEU A 45 -1.72 7.52 0.36
CA LEU A 45 -2.17 7.98 -0.95
C LEU A 45 -2.73 9.41 -0.92
N ALA A 46 -3.47 9.78 0.12
CA ALA A 46 -3.94 11.15 0.30
C ALA A 46 -2.78 12.14 0.51
N GLN A 47 -1.77 11.73 1.29
CA GLN A 47 -0.55 12.53 1.48
C GLN A 47 0.23 12.69 0.18
N LEU A 48 0.38 11.61 -0.60
CA LEU A 48 1.03 11.63 -1.90
C LEU A 48 0.30 12.55 -2.87
N ALA A 49 -1.02 12.46 -2.95
CA ALA A 49 -1.81 13.33 -3.80
C ALA A 49 -1.62 14.82 -3.43
N LYS A 50 -1.56 15.15 -2.13
CA LYS A 50 -1.29 16.52 -1.68
C LYS A 50 0.14 16.96 -2.02
N ALA A 51 1.13 16.12 -1.74
CA ALA A 51 2.54 16.42 -2.04
C ALA A 51 2.75 16.64 -3.55
N THR A 52 2.08 15.84 -4.37
CA THR A 52 2.12 15.92 -5.84
C THR A 52 1.50 17.21 -6.36
N LYS A 53 0.40 17.67 -5.75
CA LYS A 53 -0.19 18.97 -6.10
C LYS A 53 0.78 20.11 -5.82
N LEU A 54 1.44 20.08 -4.66
CA LEU A 54 2.41 21.10 -4.29
C LEU A 54 3.62 21.07 -5.24
N TYR A 55 4.14 19.88 -5.51
CA TYR A 55 5.22 19.67 -6.49
C TYR A 55 4.87 20.27 -7.85
N ALA A 56 3.66 19.99 -8.35
CA ALA A 56 3.22 20.42 -9.67
C ALA A 56 3.10 21.95 -9.81
N VAL A 57 2.89 22.67 -8.71
CA VAL A 57 2.85 24.14 -8.71
C VAL A 57 4.24 24.73 -8.93
N ASP A 58 5.27 24.13 -8.35
CA ASP A 58 6.63 24.69 -8.34
C ASP A 58 7.49 24.15 -9.49
N ASN A 59 7.36 22.87 -9.84
CA ASN A 59 8.26 22.16 -10.76
C ASN A 59 7.59 21.67 -12.06
N GLY A 60 6.28 21.85 -12.22
CA GLY A 60 5.55 21.30 -13.36
C GLY A 60 5.26 19.80 -13.21
N ASP A 61 5.06 19.08 -14.32
CA ASP A 61 4.69 17.66 -14.25
C ASP A 61 5.90 16.78 -13.94
N TYR A 62 5.67 15.65 -13.27
CA TYR A 62 6.66 14.64 -12.94
C TYR A 62 7.40 14.10 -14.16
N ALA A 63 6.76 14.11 -15.33
CA ALA A 63 7.40 13.71 -16.58
C ALA A 63 8.51 14.69 -16.99
N GLU A 64 8.32 15.99 -16.75
CA GLU A 64 9.31 17.03 -17.07
C GLU A 64 10.53 16.94 -16.16
N ALA A 65 10.32 16.51 -14.91
CA ALA A 65 11.37 16.27 -13.92
C ALA A 65 12.08 14.91 -14.08
N GLY A 66 11.67 14.08 -15.04
CA GLY A 66 12.28 12.78 -15.26
C GLY A 66 11.99 11.76 -14.15
N CYS A 67 10.81 11.84 -13.55
CA CYS A 67 10.42 10.95 -12.47
C CYS A 67 9.69 9.71 -13.01
N GLY A 68 9.74 8.62 -12.25
CA GLY A 68 9.04 7.38 -12.58
C GLY A 68 9.68 6.58 -13.72
N SER A 69 8.97 5.56 -14.19
CA SER A 69 9.47 4.60 -15.18
C SER A 69 9.78 5.30 -16.50
N GLY A 70 11.05 5.30 -16.88
CA GLY A 70 11.54 5.96 -18.10
C GLY A 70 11.27 7.47 -18.14
N GLY A 71 11.14 8.13 -16.99
CA GLY A 71 10.87 9.56 -16.91
C GLY A 71 9.45 9.97 -17.31
N THR A 72 8.48 9.05 -17.33
CA THR A 72 7.10 9.32 -17.77
C THR A 72 6.21 9.95 -16.70
N GLY A 73 6.72 10.14 -15.48
CA GLY A 73 5.96 10.55 -14.33
C GLY A 73 5.00 9.48 -13.79
N SER A 74 5.08 8.22 -14.26
CA SER A 74 4.22 7.12 -13.83
C SER A 74 5.04 5.87 -13.44
N GLY A 75 4.47 5.00 -12.62
CA GLY A 75 5.09 3.76 -12.14
C GLY A 75 5.00 3.57 -10.63
N TRP A 76 5.55 2.47 -10.16
CA TRP A 76 5.81 2.14 -8.76
C TRP A 76 6.51 3.30 -8.07
N LEU A 77 5.99 3.65 -6.91
CA LEU A 77 6.36 4.86 -6.22
C LEU A 77 7.81 4.84 -5.70
N SER A 78 8.23 3.69 -5.18
CA SER A 78 9.52 3.48 -4.50
C SER A 78 10.55 2.70 -5.32
N VAL A 79 10.30 2.47 -6.62
CA VAL A 79 11.24 1.76 -7.49
C VAL A 79 12.06 2.75 -8.27
N ASP A 80 13.38 2.65 -8.13
CA ASP A 80 14.30 3.31 -9.03
C ASP A 80 14.37 2.49 -10.33
N TYR A 81 13.80 3.06 -11.39
CA TYR A 81 13.66 2.41 -12.69
C TYR A 81 14.91 2.47 -13.55
N ASP A 82 15.91 3.20 -13.10
CA ASP A 82 17.11 3.47 -13.86
C ASP A 82 18.35 3.18 -13.01
N THR A 83 19.23 2.37 -13.58
CA THR A 83 20.53 2.05 -12.97
C THR A 83 21.61 3.05 -13.34
N THR A 84 21.33 3.97 -14.27
CA THR A 84 22.24 5.02 -14.74
C THR A 84 22.06 6.36 -14.02
N GLY A 85 20.96 6.52 -13.26
CA GLY A 85 20.68 7.69 -12.42
C GLY A 85 20.10 8.90 -13.18
N ALA A 86 19.71 8.74 -14.44
CA ALA A 86 19.03 9.77 -15.22
C ALA A 86 17.56 9.97 -14.78
N TRP A 87 16.93 8.92 -14.24
CA TRP A 87 15.55 8.96 -13.78
C TRP A 87 15.44 8.57 -12.30
N LEU A 88 14.62 9.30 -11.55
CA LEU A 88 14.35 9.01 -10.14
C LEU A 88 13.00 8.32 -9.97
N SER A 89 12.85 7.51 -8.91
CA SER A 89 11.52 7.06 -8.47
C SER A 89 10.58 8.25 -8.19
N VAL A 90 9.28 8.01 -8.24
CA VAL A 90 8.28 9.06 -7.97
C VAL A 90 8.42 9.58 -6.53
N ASN A 91 8.71 8.71 -5.55
CA ASN A 91 9.10 9.13 -4.20
C ASN A 91 10.42 9.90 -4.19
N GLY A 92 11.42 9.42 -4.94
CA GLY A 92 12.73 10.07 -5.04
C GLY A 92 12.62 11.54 -5.44
N CYS A 93 11.78 11.86 -6.43
CA CYS A 93 11.53 13.24 -6.83
C CYS A 93 10.86 14.08 -5.74
N LEU A 94 9.82 13.55 -5.10
CA LEU A 94 9.12 14.23 -4.01
C LEU A 94 10.03 14.50 -2.81
N MET A 95 10.95 13.58 -2.53
CA MET A 95 11.88 13.70 -1.43
C MET A 95 13.04 14.64 -1.76
N LYS A 96 13.57 14.60 -2.99
CA LYS A 96 14.66 15.46 -3.46
C LYS A 96 14.32 16.94 -3.27
N ASP A 97 13.08 17.32 -3.59
CA ASP A 97 12.62 18.70 -3.51
C ASP A 97 11.87 19.02 -2.19
N GLY A 98 11.89 18.08 -1.23
CA GLY A 98 11.45 18.32 0.15
C GLY A 98 9.94 18.26 0.40
N TYR A 99 9.13 17.83 -0.56
CA TYR A 99 7.67 17.68 -0.40
C TYR A 99 7.30 16.46 0.45
N LEU A 100 8.22 15.50 0.59
CA LEU A 100 8.11 14.38 1.51
C LEU A 100 9.32 14.33 2.44
N SER A 101 9.07 14.29 3.76
CA SER A 101 10.12 14.12 4.77
C SER A 101 10.55 12.68 4.99
N LYS A 102 9.76 11.72 4.50
CA LYS A 102 10.05 10.29 4.54
C LYS A 102 9.50 9.62 3.30
N GLU A 103 10.13 8.53 2.90
CA GLU A 103 9.60 7.65 1.87
C GLU A 103 8.26 7.06 2.34
N LEU A 104 7.22 7.17 1.50
CA LEU A 104 5.95 6.50 1.73
C LEU A 104 5.97 5.16 1.01
N ARG A 105 5.82 4.09 1.78
CA ARG A 105 5.88 2.71 1.29
C ARG A 105 4.77 1.91 1.93
N ASP A 106 4.27 0.93 1.18
CA ASP A 106 3.19 0.07 1.65
C ASP A 106 3.55 -0.60 3.01
N PRO A 107 2.60 -0.78 3.93
CA PRO A 107 2.83 -1.49 5.19
C PRO A 107 3.33 -2.93 5.03
N SER A 108 3.12 -3.58 3.88
CA SER A 108 3.72 -4.87 3.54
C SER A 108 5.23 -4.80 3.33
N GLY A 109 5.77 -3.59 3.14
CA GLY A 109 7.16 -3.35 2.80
C GLY A 109 7.49 -3.66 1.35
N LEU A 110 6.52 -3.94 0.47
CA LEU A 110 6.79 -4.13 -0.95
C LEU A 110 6.95 -2.78 -1.65
N GLY A 111 7.92 -2.69 -2.56
CA GLY A 111 8.10 -1.51 -3.43
C GLY A 111 7.55 -1.73 -4.84
N SER A 112 7.42 -2.99 -5.26
CA SER A 112 6.81 -3.45 -6.50
C SER A 112 6.40 -4.91 -6.35
N CYS A 113 5.48 -5.36 -7.18
CA CYS A 113 5.03 -6.74 -7.18
C CYS A 113 4.30 -7.09 -8.48
N THR A 114 3.89 -8.36 -8.60
CA THR A 114 3.14 -8.90 -9.73
C THR A 114 1.92 -9.67 -9.23
N GLY A 115 0.87 -9.71 -10.04
CA GLY A 115 -0.38 -10.43 -9.72
C GLY A 115 -1.33 -9.64 -8.81
N LEU A 116 -2.53 -10.20 -8.62
CA LEU A 116 -3.67 -9.51 -7.98
C LEU A 116 -3.50 -9.22 -6.48
N THR A 117 -2.46 -9.73 -5.83
CA THR A 117 -2.17 -9.47 -4.41
C THR A 117 -0.99 -8.53 -4.25
N CYS A 118 -0.87 -7.54 -5.15
CA CYS A 118 0.25 -6.61 -5.16
C CYS A 118 -0.01 -5.41 -4.25
N PHE A 119 0.57 -5.46 -3.05
CA PHE A 119 0.49 -4.40 -2.06
C PHE A 119 1.64 -3.39 -2.22
N ALA A 120 1.64 -2.63 -3.31
CA ALA A 120 2.59 -1.54 -3.55
C ALA A 120 1.87 -0.30 -4.08
N TYR A 121 2.47 0.88 -3.90
CA TYR A 121 1.91 2.14 -4.38
C TYR A 121 2.38 2.43 -5.79
N MET A 122 1.45 2.90 -6.62
CA MET A 122 1.74 3.28 -7.99
C MET A 122 1.10 4.63 -8.32
N LYS A 123 1.83 5.42 -9.10
CA LYS A 123 1.30 6.62 -9.75
C LYS A 123 1.01 6.26 -11.21
N CYS A 124 -0.11 6.73 -11.73
CA CYS A 124 -0.39 6.67 -13.15
C CYS A 124 -0.97 7.99 -13.64
N SER A 125 -0.59 8.38 -14.84
CA SER A 125 -1.07 9.59 -15.49
C SER A 125 -1.66 9.24 -16.86
N GLY A 126 -2.77 9.86 -17.20
CA GLY A 126 -3.39 9.74 -18.53
C GLY A 126 -4.30 10.92 -18.84
N SER A 127 -5.05 10.83 -19.94
CA SER A 127 -5.97 11.90 -20.38
C SER A 127 -7.03 12.32 -19.35
N ALA A 128 -7.42 11.44 -18.43
CA ALA A 128 -8.40 11.69 -17.38
C ALA A 128 -7.82 12.37 -16.12
N GLY A 129 -6.49 12.51 -16.04
CA GLY A 129 -5.77 13.10 -14.91
C GLY A 129 -4.65 12.21 -14.39
N THR A 130 -4.12 12.59 -13.22
CA THR A 130 -3.14 11.81 -12.48
C THR A 130 -3.78 11.15 -11.27
N PHE A 131 -3.42 9.89 -11.05
CA PHE A 131 -4.00 9.05 -10.02
C PHE A 131 -2.89 8.35 -9.23
N TYR A 132 -3.11 8.22 -7.93
CA TYR A 132 -2.40 7.26 -7.09
C TYR A 132 -3.29 6.08 -6.82
N ILE A 133 -2.76 4.88 -7.00
CA ILE A 133 -3.48 3.63 -6.85
C ILE A 133 -2.77 2.69 -5.88
N ALA A 134 -3.58 1.92 -5.16
CA ALA A 134 -3.14 0.90 -4.21
C ALA A 134 -4.13 -0.27 -4.19
N HIS A 135 -3.66 -1.41 -3.70
CA HIS A 135 -4.49 -2.56 -3.36
C HIS A 135 -4.85 -2.52 -1.88
N LEU A 136 -6.14 -2.51 -1.57
CA LEU A 136 -6.69 -2.68 -0.23
C LEU A 136 -7.09 -4.14 0.00
N GLU A 137 -6.61 -4.70 1.10
CA GLU A 137 -6.83 -6.11 1.46
C GLU A 137 -8.28 -6.43 1.77
N THR A 138 -9.04 -5.44 2.23
CA THR A 138 -10.44 -5.60 2.61
C THR A 138 -11.41 -5.44 1.46
N LEU A 139 -10.94 -4.98 0.29
CA LEU A 139 -11.75 -4.86 -0.90
C LEU A 139 -11.47 -6.04 -1.85
N PRO A 140 -12.51 -6.74 -2.33
CA PRO A 140 -12.33 -7.80 -3.30
C PRO A 140 -11.81 -7.22 -4.62
N GLN A 141 -10.98 -7.99 -5.32
CA GLN A 141 -10.48 -7.63 -6.64
C GLN A 141 -10.22 -8.90 -7.47
N THR A 142 -10.61 -8.86 -8.73
CA THR A 142 -10.42 -9.92 -9.72
C THR A 142 -9.69 -9.39 -10.96
N SER A 143 -9.29 -10.30 -11.85
CA SER A 143 -8.62 -9.93 -13.11
C SER A 143 -9.54 -9.24 -14.14
N THR A 144 -10.81 -9.02 -13.80
CA THR A 144 -11.80 -8.34 -14.67
C THR A 144 -12.34 -7.05 -14.06
N ASP A 145 -12.07 -6.80 -12.78
CA ASP A 145 -12.54 -5.59 -12.11
C ASP A 145 -11.72 -4.40 -12.59
N THR A 146 -12.42 -3.31 -12.91
CA THR A 146 -11.81 -2.05 -13.35
C THR A 146 -12.45 -0.89 -12.61
N ASP A 147 -11.64 0.08 -12.20
CA ASP A 147 -12.08 1.23 -11.41
C ASP A 147 -12.51 2.44 -12.28
N GLY A 148 -12.53 2.26 -13.60
CA GLY A 148 -12.91 3.29 -14.58
C GLY A 148 -11.87 4.39 -14.77
N THR A 149 -10.67 4.24 -14.23
CA THR A 149 -9.54 5.16 -14.48
C THR A 149 -8.86 4.82 -15.81
N ASN A 150 -7.97 5.70 -16.30
CA ASN A 150 -7.10 5.38 -17.44
C ASN A 150 -6.03 4.32 -17.12
N CYS A 151 -6.10 3.71 -15.94
CA CYS A 151 -5.10 2.83 -15.36
C CYS A 151 -5.63 1.40 -15.15
N THR A 152 -6.73 1.05 -15.81
CA THR A 152 -7.45 -0.25 -15.69
C THR A 152 -6.58 -1.49 -15.90
N VAL A 153 -5.49 -1.38 -16.66
CA VAL A 153 -4.55 -2.50 -16.85
C VAL A 153 -3.87 -2.89 -15.53
N TYR A 154 -3.69 -1.94 -14.62
CA TYR A 154 -3.07 -2.17 -13.32
C TYR A 154 -4.05 -2.76 -12.31
N ASP A 155 -5.33 -2.43 -12.41
CA ASP A 155 -6.39 -3.03 -11.61
C ASP A 155 -6.43 -4.54 -11.84
N THR A 156 -6.36 -4.93 -13.11
CA THR A 156 -6.48 -6.33 -13.55
C THR A 156 -5.16 -7.10 -13.49
N SER A 157 -4.01 -6.43 -13.58
CA SER A 157 -2.68 -7.08 -13.53
C SER A 157 -2.07 -7.13 -12.13
N TYR A 158 -2.34 -6.13 -11.30
CA TYR A 158 -1.76 -5.95 -9.96
C TYR A 158 -2.80 -5.93 -8.85
N GLY A 159 -4.09 -6.00 -9.20
CA GLY A 159 -5.16 -5.98 -8.22
C GLY A 159 -5.39 -4.59 -7.62
N MET A 160 -5.00 -3.51 -8.28
CA MET A 160 -5.27 -2.17 -7.75
C MET A 160 -6.79 -1.94 -7.67
N ASN A 161 -7.28 -1.55 -6.50
CA ASN A 161 -8.72 -1.47 -6.23
C ASN A 161 -9.11 -0.22 -5.42
N TYR A 162 -8.15 0.67 -5.18
CA TYR A 162 -8.37 1.95 -4.53
C TYR A 162 -7.56 3.03 -5.22
N VAL A 163 -8.24 4.13 -5.54
CA VAL A 163 -7.67 5.24 -6.29
C VAL A 163 -7.90 6.56 -5.58
N VAL A 164 -6.89 7.43 -5.65
CA VAL A 164 -6.98 8.84 -5.28
C VAL A 164 -6.59 9.68 -6.48
N LYS A 165 -7.54 10.46 -6.98
CA LYS A 165 -7.31 11.43 -8.06
C LYS A 165 -6.58 12.65 -7.53
N VAL A 166 -5.54 13.06 -8.23
CA VAL A 166 -4.76 14.27 -7.91
C VAL A 166 -5.43 15.47 -8.58
N ASN A 167 -5.65 15.46 -9.88
CA ASN A 167 -6.10 16.60 -10.70
C ASN A 167 -6.99 16.12 -11.83
#